data_AF-A0A1B7WXP0-F1
#
_entry.id   AF-A0A1B7WXP0-F1
#
_cell.length_a   1.000
_cell.length_b   1.000
_cell.length_c   1.000
_cell.angle_alpha   90.00
_cell.angle_beta   90.00
_cell.angle_gamma   90.00
#
_symmetry.space_group_name_H-M   'P 1'
#
loop_
_entity.id
_entity.type
_entity.pdbx_description
1 polymer ?
#
loop_
_entity_poly.entity_id
_entity_poly.type
_entity_poly.pdbx_seq_one_letter_code
_entity_poly.pdbx_strand_id
1 'polypeptide(L)'
;MINQEITERQKRLEQFLQHLEAARQLEDDIRKYGLEAADLYFENIDSDWLETWGDDDDEPGYIEKLTTFLESDDVVAVEVRKRLQNKSLDEIIGGLEYCLSQLKEEDRIFAAKDFLVGDVMVSGSCRSSSNIDIDEVKLLELAEDLMEKLREILG
;
A
#
# COMPACT_ATOMS: atom_id res chain seq x y z
N MET A 1 25.07 24.32 8.63
CA MET A 1 24.37 23.11 8.14
C MET A 1 25.29 21.90 7.92
N ILE A 2 26.63 22.07 7.89
CA ILE A 2 27.58 20.95 7.66
C ILE A 2 27.65 19.95 8.83
N ASN A 3 27.47 20.40 10.07
CA ASN A 3 27.56 19.52 11.25
C ASN A 3 26.43 18.48 11.33
N GLN A 4 25.22 18.79 10.85
CA GLN A 4 24.07 17.86 10.92
C GLN A 4 24.23 16.67 9.96
N GLU A 5 24.74 16.90 8.74
CA GLU A 5 24.99 15.82 7.78
C GLU A 5 26.12 14.88 8.23
N ILE A 6 27.11 15.39 8.96
CA ILE A 6 28.19 14.58 9.54
C ILE A 6 27.64 13.66 10.64
N THR A 7 26.75 14.17 11.50
CA THR A 7 26.12 13.38 12.57
C THR A 7 25.23 12.26 12.03
N GLU A 8 24.45 12.53 10.98
CA GLU A 8 23.60 11.51 10.34
C GLU A 8 24.43 10.40 9.66
N ARG A 9 25.53 10.75 8.98
CA ARG A 9 26.44 9.75 8.39
C ARG A 9 27.12 8.89 9.45
N GLN A 10 27.52 9.50 10.58
CA GLN A 10 28.10 8.77 11.71
C GLN A 10 27.11 7.78 12.31
N LYS A 11 25.86 8.20 12.49
CA LYS A 11 24.78 7.34 13.00
C LYS A 11 24.50 6.14 12.08
N ARG A 12 24.45 6.37 10.76
CA ARG A 12 24.29 5.28 9.77
C ARG A 12 25.46 4.31 9.78
N LEU A 13 26.69 4.82 9.94
CA LEU A 13 27.88 3.99 10.01
C LEU A 13 27.91 3.14 11.28
N GLU A 14 27.48 3.69 12.41
CA GLU A 14 27.35 2.97 13.67
C GLU A 14 26.28 1.87 13.59
N GLN A 15 25.12 2.18 13.03
CA GLN A 15 24.06 1.17 12.77
C GLN A 15 24.54 0.07 11.83
N PHE A 16 25.27 0.42 10.77
CA PHE A 16 25.84 -0.55 9.85
C PHE A 16 26.83 -1.49 10.56
N LEU A 17 27.70 -0.94 11.42
CA LEU A 17 28.65 -1.74 12.20
C LEU A 17 27.94 -2.66 13.19
N GLN A 18 26.88 -2.20 13.86
CA GLN A 18 26.05 -3.01 14.74
C GLN A 18 25.41 -4.20 14.01
N HIS A 19 24.83 -3.96 12.83
CA HIS A 19 24.27 -5.05 12.03
C HIS A 19 25.33 -6.05 11.56
N LEU A 20 26.54 -5.58 11.23
CA LEU A 20 27.65 -6.42 10.82
C LEU A 20 28.15 -7.29 11.98
N GLU A 21 28.22 -6.72 13.19
CA GLU A 21 28.58 -7.45 14.42
C GLU A 21 27.53 -8.52 14.75
N ALA A 22 26.24 -8.17 14.69
CA ALA A 22 25.14 -9.12 14.91
C ALA A 22 25.15 -10.27 13.89
N ALA A 23 25.37 -9.97 12.61
CA ALA A 23 25.45 -10.99 11.56
C ALA A 23 26.66 -11.93 11.76
N ARG A 24 27.79 -11.40 12.24
CA ARG A 24 28.98 -12.19 12.52
C ARG A 24 28.78 -13.09 13.73
N GLN A 25 28.09 -12.59 14.76
CA GLN A 25 27.74 -13.39 15.92
C GLN A 25 26.82 -14.55 15.55
N LEU A 26 25.82 -14.29 14.70
CA LEU A 26 24.96 -15.34 14.13
C LEU A 26 25.75 -16.38 13.34
N GLU A 27 26.71 -15.95 12.51
CA GLU A 27 27.58 -16.86 11.76
C GLU A 27 28.40 -17.77 12.70
N ASP A 28 28.97 -17.19 13.76
CA ASP A 28 29.75 -17.93 14.75
C ASP A 28 28.86 -18.90 15.56
N ASP A 29 27.63 -18.52 15.87
CA ASP A 29 26.67 -19.37 16.57
C ASP A 29 26.14 -20.50 15.68
N ILE A 30 25.88 -20.25 14.38
CA ILE A 30 25.57 -21.31 13.40
C ILE A 30 26.75 -22.27 13.26
N ARG A 31 27.99 -21.76 13.25
CA ARG A 31 29.19 -22.62 13.17
C ARG A 31 29.37 -23.48 14.41
N LYS A 32 28.97 -22.96 15.58
CA LYS A 32 29.16 -23.61 16.89
C LYS A 32 28.04 -24.57 17.25
N TYR A 33 26.80 -24.24 16.96
CA TYR A 33 25.59 -24.96 17.38
C TYR A 33 24.81 -25.59 16.20
N GLY A 34 25.17 -25.29 14.95
CA GLY A 34 24.52 -25.89 13.78
C GLY A 34 23.07 -25.44 13.64
N LEU A 35 22.15 -26.38 13.42
CA LEU A 35 20.70 -26.12 13.30
C LEU A 35 20.06 -25.62 14.62
N GLU A 36 20.69 -25.87 15.76
CA GLU A 36 20.22 -25.42 17.09
C GLU A 36 20.47 -23.92 17.32
N ALA A 37 21.15 -23.23 16.40
CA ALA A 37 21.34 -21.79 16.47
C ALA A 37 20.03 -20.99 16.33
N ALA A 38 18.98 -21.59 15.73
CA ALA A 38 17.67 -20.96 15.63
C ALA A 38 17.04 -20.68 17.01
N ASP A 39 17.30 -21.55 18.00
CA ASP A 39 16.74 -21.43 19.35
C ASP A 39 17.38 -20.30 20.17
N LEU A 40 18.56 -19.81 19.78
CA LEU A 40 19.29 -18.73 20.46
C LEU A 40 18.80 -17.33 20.09
N TYR A 41 18.10 -17.19 18.95
CA TYR A 41 17.72 -15.90 18.37
C TYR A 41 16.20 -15.70 18.23
N PHE A 42 15.40 -16.63 18.74
CA PHE A 42 13.95 -16.56 18.66
C PHE A 42 13.36 -16.59 20.07
N GLU A 43 12.79 -15.46 20.51
CA GLU A 43 12.29 -15.31 21.88
C GLU A 43 11.02 -16.11 22.18
N ASN A 44 10.40 -16.80 21.20
CA ASN A 44 9.11 -17.46 21.43
C ASN A 44 8.78 -18.57 20.41
N ILE A 45 9.59 -19.64 20.38
CA ILE A 45 9.30 -20.86 19.57
C ILE A 45 8.05 -21.59 20.09
N ASP A 46 7.75 -21.47 21.38
CA ASP A 46 6.56 -22.03 22.03
C ASP A 46 5.32 -21.12 21.93
N SER A 47 5.41 -19.99 21.21
CA SER A 47 4.24 -19.15 20.98
C SER A 47 3.34 -19.82 19.94
N ASP A 48 2.03 -19.68 20.07
CA ASP A 48 1.05 -20.21 19.10
C ASP A 48 1.06 -19.44 17.77
N TRP A 49 2.15 -18.74 17.42
CA TRP A 49 2.24 -17.85 16.25
C TRP A 49 1.96 -18.56 14.93
N LEU A 50 2.28 -19.86 14.82
CA LEU A 50 1.96 -20.68 13.66
C LEU A 50 0.49 -21.13 13.67
N GLU A 51 -0.11 -21.31 14.85
CA GLU A 51 -1.52 -21.66 14.98
C GLU A 51 -2.44 -20.44 14.78
N THR A 52 -1.98 -19.25 15.18
CA THR A 52 -2.64 -17.96 14.93
C THR A 52 -2.16 -17.27 13.65
N TRP A 53 -1.38 -17.96 12.80
CA TRP A 53 -0.92 -17.41 11.52
C TRP A 53 -2.09 -17.41 10.53
N GLY A 54 -2.87 -16.31 10.56
CA GLY A 54 -4.15 -16.19 9.86
C GLY A 54 -5.33 -15.95 10.80
N ASP A 55 -5.14 -15.99 12.12
CA ASP A 55 -6.21 -15.66 13.09
C ASP A 55 -6.35 -14.15 13.33
N ASP A 56 -5.59 -13.31 12.63
CA ASP A 56 -5.90 -11.88 12.47
C ASP A 56 -7.18 -11.65 11.61
N ASP A 57 -7.83 -12.73 11.16
CA ASP A 57 -9.04 -12.79 10.31
C ASP A 57 -10.38 -12.50 11.06
N ASP A 58 -10.36 -11.98 12.29
CA ASP A 58 -11.60 -11.50 12.94
C ASP A 58 -12.03 -10.11 12.40
N GLU A 59 -11.14 -9.38 11.74
CA GLU A 59 -11.48 -8.20 10.95
C GLU A 59 -11.48 -8.54 9.45
N PRO A 60 -12.52 -8.13 8.70
CA PRO A 60 -12.52 -8.35 7.25
C PRO A 60 -11.27 -7.73 6.65
N GLY A 61 -10.51 -8.53 5.91
CA GLY A 61 -9.29 -8.07 5.24
C GLY A 61 -9.57 -6.86 4.35
N TYR A 62 -8.54 -6.05 4.06
CA TYR A 62 -8.73 -4.81 3.30
C TYR A 62 -9.45 -5.03 1.95
N ILE A 63 -9.23 -6.19 1.31
CA ILE A 63 -9.90 -6.60 0.07
C ILE A 63 -11.39 -6.81 0.29
N GLU A 64 -11.78 -7.44 1.39
CA GLU A 64 -13.18 -7.68 1.73
C GLU A 64 -13.91 -6.37 2.08
N LYS A 65 -13.25 -5.47 2.83
CA LYS A 65 -13.73 -4.10 3.08
C LYS A 65 -13.92 -3.29 1.79
N LEU A 66 -12.99 -3.40 0.83
CA LEU A 66 -13.11 -2.75 -0.49
C LEU A 66 -14.22 -3.37 -1.35
N THR A 67 -14.35 -4.70 -1.31
CA THR A 67 -15.34 -5.42 -2.11
C THR A 67 -16.76 -5.11 -1.62
N THR A 68 -16.98 -5.17 -0.31
CA THR A 68 -18.26 -4.79 0.32
C THR A 68 -18.63 -3.34 0.05
N PHE A 69 -17.67 -2.41 0.07
CA PHE A 69 -17.89 -1.03 -0.34
C PHE A 69 -18.35 -0.93 -1.80
N LEU A 70 -17.61 -1.56 -2.73
CA LEU A 70 -17.93 -1.50 -4.16
C LEU A 70 -19.27 -2.17 -4.49
N GLU A 71 -19.67 -3.19 -3.72
CA GLU A 71 -20.96 -3.85 -3.88
C GLU A 71 -22.12 -3.04 -3.29
N SER A 72 -21.85 -2.19 -2.29
CA SER A 72 -22.85 -1.37 -1.60
C SER A 72 -23.57 -0.36 -2.51
N ASP A 73 -24.76 0.06 -2.07
CA ASP A 73 -25.55 1.11 -2.73
C ASP A 73 -25.11 2.53 -2.34
N ASP A 74 -23.88 2.69 -1.81
CA ASP A 74 -23.32 4.01 -1.55
C ASP A 74 -23.21 4.81 -2.86
N VAL A 75 -23.54 6.10 -2.78
CA VAL A 75 -23.59 7.00 -3.96
C VAL A 75 -22.25 7.01 -4.69
N VAL A 76 -21.13 7.01 -3.94
CA VAL A 76 -19.78 7.02 -4.50
C VAL A 76 -19.48 5.67 -5.17
N ALA A 77 -19.81 4.54 -4.51
CA ALA A 77 -19.60 3.21 -5.08
C ALA A 77 -20.41 2.98 -6.37
N VAL A 78 -21.64 3.48 -6.43
CA VAL A 78 -22.50 3.42 -7.63
C VAL A 78 -21.90 4.26 -8.76
N GLU A 79 -21.42 5.47 -8.48
CA GLU A 79 -20.82 6.37 -9.48
C GLU A 79 -19.50 5.79 -10.04
N VAL A 80 -18.66 5.22 -9.17
CA VAL A 80 -17.40 4.55 -9.54
C VAL A 80 -17.68 3.33 -10.40
N ARG A 81 -18.61 2.45 -10.01
CA ARG A 81 -19.03 1.30 -10.83
C ARG A 81 -19.58 1.73 -12.19
N LYS A 82 -20.35 2.81 -12.23
CA LYS A 82 -20.92 3.36 -13.48
C LYS A 82 -19.85 3.90 -14.42
N ARG A 83 -18.78 4.49 -13.90
CA ARG A 83 -17.64 4.97 -14.69
C ARG A 83 -16.74 3.85 -15.17
N LEU A 84 -16.52 2.85 -14.32
CA LEU A 84 -15.61 1.74 -14.58
C LEU A 84 -16.33 0.47 -15.06
N GLN A 85 -17.52 0.60 -15.68
CA GLN A 85 -18.32 -0.54 -16.18
C GLN A 85 -17.55 -1.47 -17.14
N ASN A 86 -16.47 -0.97 -17.74
CA ASN A 86 -15.63 -1.73 -18.66
C ASN A 86 -14.55 -2.56 -17.96
N LYS A 87 -14.34 -2.39 -16.65
CA LYS A 87 -13.32 -3.07 -15.84
C LYS A 87 -13.97 -4.10 -14.92
N SER A 88 -13.25 -5.18 -14.62
CA SER A 88 -13.70 -6.16 -13.62
C SER A 88 -13.58 -5.58 -12.20
N LEU A 89 -14.29 -6.18 -11.23
CA LEU A 89 -14.21 -5.75 -9.83
C LEU A 89 -12.78 -5.89 -9.30
N ASP A 90 -12.06 -6.95 -9.70
CA ASP A 90 -10.64 -7.15 -9.36
C ASP A 90 -9.72 -6.06 -9.93
N GLU A 91 -9.95 -5.64 -11.18
CA GLU A 91 -9.21 -4.53 -11.80
C GLU A 91 -9.50 -3.20 -11.11
N ILE A 92 -10.72 -3.03 -10.59
CA ILE A 92 -11.10 -1.87 -9.78
C ILE A 92 -10.36 -1.89 -8.45
N ILE A 93 -10.39 -3.01 -7.73
CA ILE A 93 -9.68 -3.18 -6.46
C ILE A 93 -8.17 -2.93 -6.64
N GLY A 94 -7.54 -3.55 -7.64
CA GLY A 94 -6.11 -3.36 -7.89
C GLY A 94 -5.75 -1.91 -8.25
N GLY A 95 -6.63 -1.21 -8.97
CA GLY A 95 -6.45 0.22 -9.24
C GLY A 95 -6.58 1.10 -8.00
N LEU A 96 -7.54 0.79 -7.11
CA LEU A 96 -7.70 1.49 -5.84
C LEU A 96 -6.53 1.23 -4.89
N GLU A 97 -6.01 0.00 -4.86
CA GLU A 97 -4.81 -0.34 -4.11
C GLU A 97 -3.60 0.49 -4.60
N TYR A 98 -3.44 0.63 -5.91
CA TYR A 98 -2.41 1.51 -6.49
C TYR A 98 -2.60 2.98 -6.07
N CYS A 99 -3.84 3.47 -6.01
CA CYS A 99 -4.13 4.83 -5.54
C CYS A 99 -3.78 4.98 -4.06
N LEU A 100 -4.15 4.03 -3.20
CA LEU A 100 -3.84 4.05 -1.77
C LEU A 100 -2.35 3.92 -1.47
N SER A 101 -1.59 3.26 -2.36
CA SER A 101 -0.13 3.11 -2.24
C SER A 101 0.64 4.43 -2.43
N GLN A 102 -0.01 5.48 -2.95
CA GLN A 102 0.65 6.78 -3.12
C GLN A 102 0.98 7.39 -1.75
N LEU A 103 2.19 7.98 -1.67
CA LEU A 103 2.76 8.44 -0.41
C LEU A 103 2.05 9.68 0.16
N LYS A 104 1.49 10.53 -0.70
CA LYS A 104 0.83 11.78 -0.30
C LYS A 104 -0.64 11.78 -0.65
N GLU A 105 -1.45 12.43 0.18
CA GLU A 105 -2.90 12.55 -0.01
C GLU A 105 -3.28 13.25 -1.33
N GLU A 106 -2.58 14.33 -1.68
CA GLU A 106 -2.74 15.01 -2.98
C GLU A 106 -2.53 14.04 -4.16
N ASP A 107 -1.45 13.24 -4.10
CA ASP A 107 -1.10 12.29 -5.16
C ASP A 107 -2.11 11.13 -5.24
N ARG A 108 -2.72 10.74 -4.11
CA ARG A 108 -3.80 9.72 -4.07
C ARG A 108 -5.03 10.17 -4.83
N ILE A 109 -5.47 11.41 -4.60
CA ILE A 109 -6.65 11.99 -5.26
C ILE A 109 -6.41 12.10 -6.77
N PHE A 110 -5.23 12.57 -7.18
CA PHE A 110 -4.88 12.63 -8.61
C PHE A 110 -4.79 11.25 -9.26
N ALA A 111 -4.21 10.26 -8.57
CA ALA A 111 -4.17 8.88 -9.06
C ALA A 111 -5.59 8.28 -9.19
N ALA A 112 -6.47 8.54 -8.22
CA ALA A 112 -7.87 8.12 -8.27
C ALA A 112 -8.62 8.79 -9.43
N LYS A 113 -8.41 10.10 -9.63
CA LYS A 113 -8.98 10.85 -10.75
C LYS A 113 -8.51 10.27 -12.09
N ASP A 114 -7.20 10.05 -12.26
CA ASP A 114 -6.65 9.45 -13.48
C ASP A 114 -7.19 8.02 -13.70
N PHE A 115 -7.38 7.26 -12.63
CA PHE A 115 -7.99 5.94 -12.68
C PHE A 115 -9.46 5.96 -13.13
N LEU A 116 -10.24 6.93 -12.64
CA LEU A 116 -11.66 7.14 -12.96
C LEU A 116 -11.90 7.67 -14.38
N VAL A 117 -10.91 8.32 -15.00
CA VAL A 117 -10.95 8.68 -16.44
C VAL A 117 -11.04 7.42 -17.32
N GLY A 118 -10.68 6.25 -16.77
CA GLY A 118 -10.94 4.96 -17.40
C GLY A 118 -9.88 4.51 -18.40
N ASP A 119 -8.83 5.32 -18.63
CA ASP A 119 -7.78 5.02 -19.61
C ASP A 119 -6.57 4.36 -18.93
N VAL A 120 -6.50 3.03 -18.97
CA VAL A 120 -5.31 2.30 -18.53
C VAL A 120 -4.30 2.25 -19.68
N MET A 121 -3.22 2.99 -19.48
CA MET A 121 -1.92 2.91 -20.15
C MET A 121 -1.86 3.19 -21.66
N VAL A 122 -1.55 4.44 -22.00
CA VAL A 122 -0.37 4.72 -22.82
C VAL A 122 0.50 5.74 -22.12
N SER A 123 1.58 5.23 -21.52
CA SER A 123 2.82 5.98 -21.35
C SER A 123 3.29 6.42 -22.75
N GLY A 124 2.87 7.61 -23.20
CA GLY A 124 3.24 8.11 -24.52
C GLY A 124 2.39 9.26 -25.03
N SER A 125 2.82 10.47 -24.68
CA SER A 125 2.92 11.64 -25.58
C SER A 125 1.65 12.29 -26.16
N CYS A 126 1.82 13.58 -26.46
CA CYS A 126 1.02 14.42 -27.37
C CYS A 126 -0.15 15.20 -26.74
N ARG A 127 0.05 16.53 -26.68
CA ARG A 127 -0.97 17.58 -26.52
C ARG A 127 -1.96 17.54 -27.70
N SER A 128 -2.84 16.56 -27.75
CA SER A 128 -4.05 16.57 -28.58
C SER A 128 -4.82 15.28 -28.35
N SER A 129 -5.72 15.24 -27.35
CA SER A 129 -6.75 14.21 -27.31
C SER A 129 -8.09 14.89 -27.11
N SER A 130 -8.88 14.80 -28.19
CA SER A 130 -10.24 15.24 -28.43
C SER A 130 -11.10 15.46 -27.18
N ASN A 131 -11.68 16.66 -27.12
CA ASN A 131 -12.74 17.08 -26.20
C ASN A 131 -13.85 16.01 -26.09
N ILE A 132 -13.74 15.14 -25.09
CA ILE A 132 -14.93 14.66 -24.39
C ILE A 132 -15.09 15.69 -23.28
N ASP A 133 -16.25 16.33 -23.18
CA ASP A 133 -16.60 17.23 -22.08
C ASP A 133 -16.71 16.42 -20.77
N ILE A 134 -15.59 15.83 -20.37
CA ILE A 134 -15.43 15.22 -19.07
C ILE A 134 -15.28 16.40 -18.13
N ASP A 135 -16.30 16.60 -17.31
CA ASP A 135 -16.27 17.61 -16.27
C ASP A 135 -15.18 17.24 -15.27
N GLU A 136 -13.97 17.75 -15.50
CA GLU A 136 -12.77 17.48 -14.70
C GLU A 136 -13.00 17.84 -13.23
N VAL A 137 -13.82 18.86 -12.97
CA VAL A 137 -14.17 19.30 -11.62
C VAL A 137 -15.02 18.22 -10.93
N LYS A 138 -16.07 17.72 -11.59
CA LYS A 138 -16.88 16.62 -11.04
C LYS A 138 -16.09 15.33 -10.84
N LEU A 139 -15.08 15.07 -11.67
CA LEU A 139 -14.20 13.92 -11.49
C LEU A 139 -13.28 14.06 -10.28
N LEU A 140 -12.76 15.26 -10.05
CA LEU A 140 -11.95 15.56 -8.88
C LEU A 140 -12.80 15.45 -7.60
N GLU A 141 -14.02 16.00 -7.61
CA GLU A 141 -14.97 15.83 -6.50
C GLU A 141 -15.25 14.35 -6.22
N LEU A 142 -15.53 13.56 -7.25
CA LEU A 142 -15.74 12.11 -7.08
C LEU A 142 -14.50 11.38 -6.56
N ALA A 143 -13.31 11.75 -7.02
CA ALA A 143 -12.05 11.15 -6.57
C ALA A 143 -11.77 11.51 -5.09
N GLU A 144 -12.06 12.74 -4.68
CA GLU A 144 -11.95 13.19 -3.30
C GLU A 144 -12.93 12.45 -2.38
N ASP A 145 -14.21 12.41 -2.76
CA ASP A 145 -15.26 11.67 -2.05
C ASP A 145 -14.91 10.17 -1.92
N LEU A 146 -14.33 9.57 -2.98
CA LEU A 146 -13.87 8.19 -2.98
C LEU A 146 -12.71 7.96 -2.01
N MET A 147 -11.67 8.81 -2.04
CA MET A 147 -10.53 8.66 -1.14
C MET A 147 -10.93 8.90 0.32
N GLU A 148 -11.86 9.83 0.58
CA GLU A 148 -12.43 10.06 1.90
C GLU A 148 -13.23 8.85 2.40
N LYS A 149 -14.08 8.27 1.56
CA LYS A 149 -14.84 7.05 1.89
C LYS A 149 -13.94 5.86 2.16
N LEU A 150 -12.91 5.68 1.35
CA LEU A 150 -11.94 4.60 1.55
C LEU A 150 -11.15 4.78 2.86
N ARG A 151 -10.80 6.02 3.22
CA ARG A 151 -10.18 6.33 4.52
C ARG A 151 -11.12 6.00 5.68
N GLU A 152 -12.41 6.33 5.56
CA GLU A 152 -13.42 6.02 6.59
C GLU A 152 -13.62 4.50 6.79
N ILE A 153 -13.55 3.72 5.70
CA ILE A 153 -13.77 2.27 5.71
C ILE A 153 -12.53 1.48 6.17
N LEU A 154 -11.33 1.97 5.84
CA LEU A 154 -10.06 1.28 6.13
C LEU A 154 -9.44 1.67 7.48
N GLY A 155 -9.84 2.80 8.08
CA GLY A 155 -9.37 3.28 9.40
C GLY A 155 -8.22 4.28 9.31
#